data_AF-A0A1F3NX11-F1
#
_entry.id   AF-A0A1F3NX11-F1
#
_cell.length_a   1.000
_cell.length_b   1.000
_cell.length_c   1.000
_cell.angle_alpha   90.00
_cell.angle_beta   90.00
_cell.angle_gamma   90.00
#
_symmetry.space_group_name_H-M   'P 1'
#
loop_
_entity.id
_entity.type
_entity.pdbx_description
1 polymer ?
#
loop_
_entity_poly.entity_id
_entity_poly.type
_entity_poly.pdbx_seq_one_letter_code
_entity_poly.pdbx_strand_id
1 'polypeptide(L)' 'MDLIFKYGTFKKRVDNKTGSILFYRDDIKGLPEKVIQGDGFTVEIKNKQIYLIDIFNTEKMLKKMLKNIHQKVA' A
#
# COMPACT_ATOMS: atom_id res chain seq x y z
N MET A 1 -5.86 16.75 -2.58
CA MET A 1 -5.44 16.65 -1.16
C MET A 1 -4.03 16.09 -1.20
N ASP A 2 -3.04 16.89 -0.83
CA ASP A 2 -1.64 16.51 -0.95
C ASP A 2 -1.27 15.55 0.18
N LEU A 3 -1.24 14.26 -0.13
CA LEU A 3 -0.80 13.22 0.80
C LEU A 3 0.72 13.27 0.92
N ILE A 4 1.20 13.31 2.17
CA ILE A 4 2.64 13.28 2.43
C ILE A 4 3.07 11.82 2.47
N PHE A 5 3.94 11.43 1.53
CA PHE A 5 4.52 10.10 1.47
C PHE A 5 5.99 10.12 1.90
N LYS A 6 6.30 9.53 3.06
CA LYS A 6 7.67 9.47 3.60
C LYS A 6 8.26 8.07 3.42
N TYR A 7 8.74 7.76 2.22
CA TYR A 7 9.26 6.42 1.86
C TYR A 7 10.25 5.85 2.89
N GLY A 8 11.20 6.65 3.35
CA GLY A 8 12.25 6.20 4.29
C GLY A 8 11.78 5.85 5.70
N THR A 9 10.52 6.14 6.05
CA THR A 9 9.96 5.83 7.38
C THR A 9 9.25 4.48 7.45
N PHE A 10 8.99 3.84 6.30
CA PHE A 10 8.27 2.58 6.28
C PHE A 10 9.17 1.39 6.62
N LYS A 11 8.65 0.54 7.49
CA LYS A 11 9.11 -0.84 7.64
C LYS A 11 8.34 -1.71 6.66
N LYS A 12 8.95 -2.83 6.25
CA LYS A 12 8.38 -3.80 5.32
C LYS A 12 8.35 -5.18 5.97
N ARG A 13 7.23 -5.89 5.84
CA ARG A 13 7.09 -7.32 6.13
C ARG A 13 6.54 -8.03 4.91
N VAL A 14 6.99 -9.26 4.69
CA VAL A 14 6.51 -10.13 3.61
C VAL A 14 6.07 -11.44 4.24
N ASP A 15 4.86 -11.88 3.93
CA ASP A 15 4.39 -13.22 4.25
C ASP A 15 4.80 -14.16 3.11
N ASN A 16 5.71 -15.09 3.40
CA ASN A 16 6.23 -16.02 2.42
C ASN A 16 5.21 -17.10 1.98
N LYS A 17 4.12 -17.31 2.72
CA LYS A 17 3.08 -18.28 2.35
C LYS A 17 2.10 -17.69 1.34
N THR A 18 1.67 -16.46 1.58
CA THR A 18 0.64 -15.80 0.77
C THR A 18 1.23 -14.84 -0.27
N GLY A 19 2.50 -14.49 -0.13
CA GLY A 19 3.14 -13.42 -0.91
C GLY A 19 2.68 -12.03 -0.52
N SER A 20 1.91 -11.88 0.57
CA SER A 20 1.39 -10.59 1.02
C SER A 20 2.51 -9.68 1.50
N ILE A 21 2.38 -8.38 1.27
CA ILE A 21 3.40 -7.38 1.63
C ILE A 21 2.74 -6.29 2.47
N LEU A 22 3.26 -6.08 3.67
CA LEU A 22 2.83 -5.01 4.56
C LEU A 22 3.93 -3.95 4.67
N PHE A 23 3.63 -2.72 4.26
CA PHE A 23 4.41 -1.55 4.60
C PHE A 23 3.74 -0.82 5.75
N TYR A 24 4.46 -0.52 6.81
CA TYR A 24 3.88 0.11 8.00
C TYR A 24 4.86 1.04 8.72
N ARG A 25 4.32 1.92 9.54
CA ARG A 25 5.05 2.91 10.34
C ARG A 25 4.71 2.74 11.81
N ASP A 26 5.73 2.60 12.65
CA ASP A 26 5.56 2.40 14.10
C ASP A 26 5.44 3.73 14.87
N ASP A 27 5.77 4.84 14.22
CA ASP A 27 5.72 6.18 14.78
C ASP A 27 4.32 6.81 14.76
N ILE A 28 3.37 6.17 14.06
CA ILE A 28 1.97 6.59 13.98
C ILE A 28 1.09 5.54 14.68
N LYS A 29 0.28 5.98 15.64
CA LYS A 29 -0.56 5.10 16.49
C LYS A 29 -2.03 5.55 16.49
N GLY A 30 -2.91 4.65 16.94
CA GLY A 30 -4.36 4.86 17.02
C GLY A 30 -5.07 4.64 15.70
N LEU A 31 -6.37 4.97 15.65
CA LEU A 31 -7.22 4.68 14.48
C LEU A 31 -6.89 5.58 13.27
N PRO A 32 -7.06 5.08 12.03
CA PRO A 32 -6.95 5.88 10.82
C PRO A 32 -8.05 6.92 10.72
N GLU A 33 -7.75 8.04 10.05
CA GLU A 33 -8.76 9.03 9.64
C GLU A 33 -9.46 8.59 8.35
N LYS A 34 -8.75 7.85 7.51
CA LYS A 34 -9.25 7.35 6.23
C LYS A 34 -8.61 6.02 5.88
N VAL A 35 -9.42 5.13 5.35
CA VAL A 35 -8.99 3.84 4.79
C VAL A 35 -9.41 3.81 3.32
N ILE A 36 -8.46 3.50 2.44
CA ILE A 36 -8.71 3.28 1.03
C ILE A 36 -8.54 1.79 0.77
N GLN A 37 -9.64 1.12 0.44
CA GLN A 37 -9.60 -0.28 0.02
C GLN A 37 -9.62 -0.34 -1.49
N GLY A 38 -8.69 -1.10 -2.03
CA GLY A 38 -8.62 -1.42 -3.45
C GLY A 38 -8.63 -2.92 -3.65
N ASP A 39 -8.73 -3.29 -4.91
CA ASP A 39 -8.71 -4.68 -5.30
C ASP A 39 -7.30 -5.28 -5.13
N GLY A 40 -7.08 -5.97 -4.00
CA GLY A 40 -5.81 -6.60 -3.62
C GLY A 40 -4.92 -5.76 -2.71
N PHE A 41 -5.41 -4.62 -2.18
CA PHE A 41 -4.66 -3.82 -1.23
C PHE A 41 -5.55 -2.93 -0.34
N THR A 42 -4.99 -2.48 0.78
CA THR A 42 -5.56 -1.47 1.68
C THR A 42 -4.51 -0.41 2.00
N VAL A 43 -4.89 0.86 2.02
CA VAL A 43 -4.05 1.99 2.45
C VAL A 43 -4.72 2.73 3.59
N GLU A 44 -4.01 2.94 4.68
CA GLU A 44 -4.49 3.72 5.83
C GLU A 44 -3.76 5.06 5.91
N ILE A 45 -4.55 6.10 6.20
CA ILE A 45 -4.13 7.49 6.25
C ILE A 45 -4.50 8.09 7.59
N LYS A 46 -3.55 8.82 8.18
CA LYS A 46 -3.72 9.58 9.42
C LYS A 46 -2.82 10.81 9.40
N ASN A 47 -3.30 11.94 9.91
CA ASN A 47 -2.55 13.20 9.90
C ASN A 47 -2.03 13.56 8.50
N LYS A 48 -2.89 13.34 7.48
CA LYS A 48 -2.56 13.52 6.04
C LYS A 48 -1.36 12.72 5.53
N GLN A 49 -0.94 11.69 6.27
CA GLN A 49 0.18 10.82 5.94
C GLN A 49 -0.31 9.41 5.73
N ILE A 50 0.24 8.73 4.73
CA ILE A 50 0.09 7.28 4.61
C ILE A 50 0.99 6.66 5.67
N TYR A 51 0.44 5.70 6.42
CA TYR A 51 1.20 5.01 7.47
C TYR A 51 1.09 3.49 7.41
N LEU A 52 0.13 2.95 6.66
CA LEU A 52 0.02 1.53 6.40
C LEU A 52 -0.40 1.29 4.95
N ILE A 53 0.24 0.34 4.30
CA ILE A 53 -0.10 -0.21 2.99
C ILE A 53 -0.04 -1.72 3.12
N ASP A 54 -1.19 -2.37 3.06
CA ASP A 54 -1.32 -3.82 3.07
C ASP A 54 -1.64 -4.31 1.66
N ILE A 55 -0.75 -5.11 1.08
CA ILE A 55 -0.94 -5.76 -0.22
C ILE A 55 -1.19 -7.25 0.06
N PHE A 56 -2.45 -7.63 0.18
CA PHE A 56 -2.86 -9.00 0.52
C PHE A 56 -3.09 -9.90 -0.71
N ASN A 57 -3.04 -9.34 -1.93
CA ASN A 57 -3.06 -10.11 -3.18
C ASN A 57 -2.05 -9.55 -4.19
N THR A 58 -0.78 -9.84 -3.93
CA THR A 58 0.37 -9.33 -4.70
C THR A 58 0.32 -9.75 -6.17
N GLU A 59 -0.12 -10.97 -6.47
CA GLU A 59 -0.25 -11.45 -7.86
C GLU A 59 -1.24 -10.59 -8.66
N LYS A 60 -2.42 -10.31 -8.08
CA LYS A 60 -3.45 -9.49 -8.73
C LYS A 60 -2.98 -8.06 -8.94
N MET A 61 -2.28 -7.48 -7.96
CA MET A 61 -1.67 -6.16 -8.07
C MET A 61 -0.64 -6.10 -9.19
N LEU A 62 0.25 -7.09 -9.27
CA LEU A 62 1.27 -7.17 -10.32
C LEU A 62 0.62 -7.29 -11.71
N LYS A 63 -0.39 -8.16 -11.88
CA LYS A 63 -1.14 -8.29 -13.14
C LYS A 63 -1.78 -6.96 -13.56
N LYS A 64 -2.38 -6.22 -12.62
CA LYS A 64 -2.97 -4.90 -12.89
C LYS A 64 -1.92 -3.88 -13.31
N MET A 65 -0.76 -3.85 -12.64
CA MET A 65 0.35 -2.98 -13.01
C MET A 65 0.88 -3.28 -14.41
N LEU A 66 1.09 -4.56 -14.74
CA LEU A 66 1.58 -4.99 -16.05
C LEU A 66 0.61 -4.65 -17.19
N LYS A 67 -0.71 -4.78 -16.96
CA LYS A 67 -1.75 -4.36 -17.92
C LYS A 67 -1.68 -2.85 -18.18
N ASN A 68 -1.53 -2.05 -17.13
CA ASN A 68 -1.46 -0.59 -17.25
C ASN A 68 -0.19 -0.13 -17.98
N ILE A 69 0.92 -0.86 -17.86
CA ILE A 69 2.15 -0.58 -18.61
C ILE A 69 1.93 -0.82 -20.11
N HIS A 70 1.35 -1.96 -20.49
CA HIS A 70 1.06 -2.26 -21.90
C HIS A 70 0.14 -1.22 -22.55
N GLN A 71 -0.87 -0.75 -21.82
CA GLN A 71 -1.81 0.27 -22.30
C GLN A 71 -1.18 1.67 -22.48
N LYS A 72 -0.02 1.94 -21.87
CA LYS A 72 0.68 3.23 -22.03
C LYS A 72 1.73 3.22 -23.13
N VAL A 73 2.12 2.03 -23.60
CA VAL A 73 3.17 1.85 -24.62
C VAL A 73 2.56 1.60 -26.01
N ALA A 74 1.29 1.19 -26.07
CA ALA A 74 0.47 1.11 -27.28
C ALA A 74 -0.25 2.43 -27.56
#